data_AF-A0A5B9W1X8-F1
#
_entry.id   AF-A0A5B9W1X8-F1
#
_cell.length_a   1.000
_cell.length_b   1.000
_cell.length_c   1.000
_cell.angle_alpha   90.00
_cell.angle_beta   90.00
_cell.angle_gamma   90.00
#
_symmetry.space_group_name_H-M   'P 1'
#
loop_
_entity.id
_entity.type
_entity.pdbx_description
1 polymer ?
#
loop_
_entity_poly.entity_id
_entity_poly.type
_entity_poly.pdbx_seq_one_letter_code
_entity_poly.pdbx_strand_id
1 'polypeptide(L)'
;MASVLEGQMVEIEDMPQEFIDEGGGRSSVAHLDLHRWRATMIGELNASPVRPRLPLALAGLGCIHLLAFLLCQACYFPDGRADLRHPLLWFLELVGVLAFFTGVLGPGWMRSTLAMNLVVKFWTTFLILSFSAVTLNSFTGFELAWYKPIWGTLSTFLLASMAWLFTPWFFVPAVQMWLTGLLIVNLPDYAFLIYGVSWWIALVGIAIRMRQSDLRRGIPGPD
;
A
#
# COMPACT_ATOMS: atom_id res chain seq x y z
N MET A 1 -11.61 71.99 -30.79
CA MET A 1 -12.30 71.65 -32.05
C MET A 1 -13.10 70.39 -31.80
N ALA A 2 -14.41 70.50 -31.96
CA ALA A 2 -15.40 69.43 -31.82
C ALA A 2 -15.66 68.74 -33.17
N SER A 3 -16.35 67.59 -33.08
CA SER A 3 -16.96 66.79 -34.16
C SER A 3 -15.95 66.01 -35.04
N VAL A 4 -16.20 64.76 -35.44
CA VAL A 4 -17.45 64.19 -35.97
C VAL A 4 -17.48 62.66 -35.72
N LEU A 5 -18.68 62.18 -35.39
CA LEU A 5 -19.15 60.78 -35.31
C LEU A 5 -19.38 60.19 -36.71
N GLU A 6 -19.26 58.86 -36.84
CA GLU A 6 -19.97 57.94 -37.76
C GLU A 6 -18.99 56.78 -38.07
N GLY A 7 -19.25 55.54 -37.69
CA GLY A 7 -20.47 54.81 -38.00
C GLY A 7 -20.12 53.83 -39.11
N GLN A 8 -19.65 52.64 -38.76
CA GLN A 8 -19.65 51.50 -39.68
C GLN A 8 -19.79 50.21 -38.87
N MET A 9 -21.04 49.77 -38.76
CA MET A 9 -21.37 48.35 -38.63
C MET A 9 -20.77 47.67 -39.85
N VAL A 10 -19.74 46.86 -39.62
CA VAL A 10 -19.22 45.95 -40.63
C VAL A 10 -20.04 44.67 -40.54
N GLU A 11 -20.74 44.39 -41.64
CA GLU A 11 -21.40 43.13 -41.94
C GLU A 11 -20.49 41.95 -41.59
N ILE A 12 -21.04 41.01 -40.82
CA ILE A 12 -20.47 39.69 -40.63
C ILE A 12 -20.71 38.95 -41.95
N GLU A 13 -19.79 39.16 -42.89
CA GLU A 13 -19.73 38.50 -44.17
C GLU A 13 -19.35 37.02 -43.96
N ASP A 14 -20.06 36.15 -44.66
CA ASP A 14 -20.00 34.69 -44.65
C ASP A 14 -18.60 34.11 -44.33
N MET A 15 -18.43 33.60 -43.11
CA MET A 15 -17.39 32.62 -42.85
C MET A 15 -17.87 31.24 -43.30
N PRO A 16 -17.05 30.49 -44.07
CA PRO A 16 -17.38 29.14 -44.48
C PRO A 16 -17.64 28.26 -43.26
N GLN A 17 -18.79 27.59 -43.29
CA GLN A 17 -19.35 26.73 -42.26
C GLN A 17 -18.60 25.38 -42.15
N GLU A 18 -17.27 25.41 -42.28
CA GLU A 18 -16.37 24.26 -42.27
C GLU A 18 -15.34 24.31 -41.11
N PHE A 19 -15.51 25.24 -40.17
CA PHE A 19 -14.62 25.39 -39.01
C PHE A 19 -15.39 25.43 -37.68
N ILE A 20 -16.44 24.61 -37.56
CA ILE A 20 -17.01 24.20 -36.27
C ILE A 20 -16.99 22.67 -36.22
N ASP A 21 -15.80 22.10 -36.40
CA ASP A 21 -15.51 20.75 -35.90
C ASP A 21 -14.07 20.68 -35.37
N GLU A 22 -13.60 21.78 -34.78
CA GLU A 22 -12.47 21.72 -33.85
C GLU A 22 -12.95 21.12 -32.53
N GLY A 23 -13.05 19.80 -32.57
CA GLY A 23 -12.37 18.97 -31.60
C GLY A 23 -12.89 19.18 -30.20
N GLY A 24 -13.96 18.46 -29.88
CA GLY A 24 -14.30 18.11 -28.51
C GLY A 24 -13.07 17.54 -27.78
N GLY A 25 -12.26 18.41 -27.17
CA GLY A 25 -11.18 18.10 -26.24
C GLY A 25 -11.70 17.55 -24.91
N ARG A 26 -12.86 16.89 -24.93
CA ARG A 26 -13.55 16.26 -23.81
C ARG A 26 -13.72 14.74 -23.99
N SER A 27 -13.17 14.15 -25.05
CA SER A 27 -13.40 12.73 -25.41
C SER A 27 -12.14 11.87 -25.60
N SER A 28 -10.97 12.25 -25.06
CA SER A 28 -9.73 11.45 -25.22
C SER A 28 -8.96 11.12 -23.93
N VAL A 29 -9.46 11.47 -22.75
CA VAL A 29 -9.22 10.58 -21.61
C VAL A 29 -10.34 9.57 -21.74
N ALA A 30 -10.13 8.57 -22.60
CA ALA A 30 -10.98 7.39 -22.65
C ALA A 30 -11.38 7.06 -21.22
N HIS A 31 -12.67 6.83 -20.98
CA HIS A 31 -13.15 6.18 -19.77
C HIS A 31 -12.13 5.06 -19.48
N LEU A 32 -11.21 5.32 -18.55
CA LEU A 32 -10.17 4.38 -18.17
C LEU A 32 -11.01 3.28 -17.57
N ASP A 33 -11.21 2.23 -18.34
CA ASP A 33 -12.00 1.08 -17.92
C ASP A 33 -11.18 0.43 -16.81
N LEU A 34 -11.36 0.96 -15.59
CA LEU A 34 -10.64 0.58 -14.40
C LEU A 34 -10.84 -0.92 -14.14
N HIS A 35 -12.01 -1.44 -14.49
CA HIS A 35 -12.31 -2.85 -14.40
C HIS A 35 -11.43 -3.65 -15.36
N ARG A 36 -11.31 -3.22 -16.62
CA ARG A 36 -10.41 -3.85 -17.60
C ARG A 36 -8.95 -3.75 -17.17
N TRP A 37 -8.48 -2.58 -16.75
CA TRP A 37 -7.10 -2.38 -16.28
C TRP A 37 -6.77 -3.29 -15.08
N ARG A 38 -7.66 -3.34 -14.09
CA ARG A 38 -7.55 -4.23 -12.93
C ARG A 38 -7.54 -5.70 -13.35
N ALA A 39 -8.42 -6.10 -14.26
CA ALA A 39 -8.50 -7.48 -14.75
C ALA A 39 -7.20 -7.88 -15.45
N THR A 40 -6.62 -7.00 -16.27
CA THR A 40 -5.32 -7.24 -16.93
C THR A 40 -4.20 -7.44 -15.92
N MET A 41 -4.06 -6.54 -14.93
CA MET A 41 -3.04 -6.67 -13.89
C MET A 41 -3.14 -7.98 -13.10
N ILE A 42 -4.36 -8.36 -12.73
CA ILE A 42 -4.60 -9.61 -11.99
C ILE A 42 -4.31 -10.81 -12.90
N GLY A 43 -4.65 -10.73 -14.19
CA GLY A 43 -4.33 -11.73 -15.20
C GLY A 43 -2.82 -11.97 -15.32
N GLU A 44 -2.05 -10.90 -15.51
CA GLU A 44 -0.58 -10.95 -15.55
C GLU A 44 0.03 -11.54 -14.28
N LEU A 45 -0.46 -11.12 -13.11
CA LEU A 45 0.00 -11.66 -11.84
C LEU A 45 -0.27 -13.15 -11.73
N ASN A 46 -1.44 -13.62 -12.16
CA ASN A 46 -1.79 -15.04 -12.09
C ASN A 46 -0.98 -15.90 -13.07
N ALA A 47 -0.56 -15.34 -14.21
CA ALA A 47 0.29 -16.02 -15.18
C ALA A 47 1.78 -15.98 -14.81
N SER A 48 2.18 -15.15 -13.84
CA SER A 48 3.58 -14.92 -13.48
C SER A 48 4.21 -16.10 -12.73
N PRO A 49 5.50 -16.41 -12.97
CA PRO A 49 6.23 -17.47 -12.25
C PRO A 49 6.36 -17.22 -10.74
N VAL A 50 6.17 -15.98 -10.27
CA VAL A 50 6.19 -15.67 -8.83
C VAL A 50 4.91 -16.12 -8.13
N ARG A 51 3.80 -16.27 -8.87
CA ARG A 51 2.45 -16.48 -8.32
C ARG A 51 2.33 -17.67 -7.36
N PRO A 52 2.88 -18.86 -7.67
CA PRO A 52 2.78 -20.01 -6.77
C PRO A 52 3.54 -19.81 -5.46
N ARG A 53 4.56 -18.94 -5.46
CA ARG A 53 5.45 -18.67 -4.33
C ARG A 53 4.95 -17.53 -3.43
N LEU A 54 4.01 -16.71 -3.89
CA LEU A 54 3.47 -15.59 -3.12
C LEU A 54 2.85 -15.97 -1.77
N PRO A 55 2.05 -17.06 -1.64
CA PRO A 55 1.54 -17.47 -0.34
C PRO A 55 2.66 -17.75 0.66
N LEU A 56 3.72 -18.43 0.24
CA LEU A 56 4.89 -18.71 1.07
C LEU A 56 5.62 -17.42 1.46
N ALA A 57 5.83 -16.52 0.49
CA ALA A 57 6.48 -15.23 0.73
C ALA A 57 5.70 -14.38 1.75
N LEU A 58 4.37 -14.33 1.65
CA LEU A 58 3.51 -13.60 2.60
C LEU A 58 3.50 -14.23 3.99
N ALA A 59 3.42 -15.56 4.09
CA ALA A 59 3.50 -16.24 5.37
C ALA A 59 4.86 -16.00 6.06
N GLY A 60 5.96 -16.09 5.30
CA GLY A 60 7.29 -15.79 5.81
C GLY A 60 7.46 -14.32 6.21
N LEU A 61 6.90 -13.37 5.44
CA LEU A 61 6.84 -11.96 5.84
C LEU A 61 6.16 -11.80 7.20
N GLY A 62 5.02 -12.46 7.39
CA GLY A 62 4.29 -12.45 8.66
C GLY A 62 5.15 -12.96 9.82
N CYS A 63 5.89 -14.05 9.63
CA CYS A 63 6.78 -14.59 10.66
C CYS A 63 7.97 -13.67 10.97
N ILE A 64 8.60 -13.07 9.94
CA ILE A 64 9.70 -12.12 10.12
C ILE A 64 9.21 -10.89 10.90
N HIS A 65 8.06 -10.33 10.50
CA HIS A 65 7.43 -9.22 11.21
C HIS A 65 7.14 -9.57 12.67
N LEU A 66 6.51 -10.72 12.91
CA LEU A 66 6.21 -11.16 14.28
C LEU A 66 7.48 -11.25 15.13
N LEU A 67 8.55 -11.86 14.62
CA LEU A 67 9.82 -11.98 15.34
C LEU A 67 10.42 -10.61 15.66
N ALA A 68 10.47 -9.70 14.70
CA ALA A 68 11.02 -8.36 14.92
C ALA A 68 10.21 -7.59 15.98
N PHE A 69 8.87 -7.65 15.92
CA PHE A 69 8.02 -7.02 16.92
C PHE A 69 8.09 -7.67 18.30
N LEU A 70 8.33 -8.98 18.39
CA LEU A 70 8.63 -9.66 19.65
C LEU A 70 9.95 -9.18 20.24
N LEU A 71 10.99 -9.01 19.42
CA LEU A 71 12.27 -8.46 19.85
C LEU A 71 12.13 -7.00 20.31
N CYS A 72 11.36 -6.17 19.60
CA CYS A 72 11.02 -4.83 20.04
C CYS A 72 10.27 -4.84 21.38
N GLN A 73 9.30 -5.73 21.55
CA GLN A 73 8.56 -5.87 22.81
C GLN A 73 9.48 -6.34 23.97
N ALA A 74 10.40 -7.26 23.71
CA ALA A 74 11.35 -7.76 24.71
C ALA A 74 12.37 -6.70 25.15
N CYS A 75 12.72 -5.77 24.25
CA CYS A 75 13.62 -4.65 24.55
C CYS A 75 12.88 -3.40 25.03
N TYR A 76 11.55 -3.39 25.06
CA TYR A 76 10.76 -2.21 25.40
C TYR A 76 10.86 -1.88 26.88
N PHE A 77 11.30 -0.67 27.18
CA PHE A 77 11.26 -0.09 28.52
C PHE A 77 10.31 1.12 28.52
N PRO A 78 9.38 1.22 29.49
CA PRO A 78 8.43 2.33 29.58
C PRO A 78 9.07 3.53 30.30
N ASP A 79 10.25 3.96 29.85
CA ASP A 79 10.99 5.08 30.45
C ASP A 79 10.92 6.37 29.62
N GLY A 80 10.18 6.35 28.51
CA GLY A 80 9.95 7.49 27.63
C GLY A 80 11.16 7.91 26.80
N ARG A 81 12.27 7.16 26.86
CA ARG A 81 13.50 7.52 26.15
C ARG A 81 13.54 6.91 24.75
N ALA A 82 14.15 7.65 23.83
CA ALA A 82 14.43 7.14 22.50
C ALA A 82 15.44 5.97 22.59
N ASP A 83 15.00 4.77 22.21
CA ASP A 83 15.85 3.59 22.14
C ASP A 83 16.25 3.30 20.69
N LEU A 84 17.54 3.47 20.39
CA LEU A 84 18.15 3.20 19.08
C LEU A 84 18.05 1.72 18.67
N ARG A 85 17.77 0.81 19.61
CA ARG A 85 17.53 -0.60 19.31
C ARG A 85 16.30 -0.79 18.42
N HIS A 86 15.24 0.01 18.59
CA HIS A 86 14.03 -0.14 17.78
C HIS A 86 14.26 0.22 16.30
N PRO A 87 14.86 1.37 15.94
CA PRO A 87 15.25 1.66 14.55
C PRO A 87 16.22 0.62 13.96
N LEU A 88 17.18 0.12 14.75
CA LEU A 88 18.11 -0.91 14.30
C LEU A 88 17.38 -2.23 13.98
N LEU A 89 16.51 -2.70 14.87
CA LEU A 89 15.69 -3.90 14.66
C LEU A 89 14.81 -3.74 13.42
N TRP A 90 14.25 -2.55 13.19
CA TRP A 90 13.45 -2.25 12.02
C TRP A 90 14.26 -2.28 10.72
N PHE A 91 15.49 -1.75 10.72
CA PHE A 91 16.40 -1.84 9.58
C PHE A 91 16.78 -3.30 9.28
N LEU A 92 17.10 -4.08 10.31
CA LEU A 92 17.42 -5.51 10.18
C LEU A 92 16.23 -6.31 9.65
N GLU A 93 15.02 -5.99 10.12
CA GLU A 93 13.77 -6.56 9.61
C GLU A 93 13.61 -6.26 8.12
N LEU A 94 13.77 -5.01 7.69
CA LEU A 94 13.65 -4.62 6.28
C LEU A 94 14.65 -5.39 5.40
N VAL A 95 15.92 -5.46 5.82
CA VAL A 95 16.95 -6.25 5.11
C VAL A 95 16.57 -7.72 5.07
N GLY A 96 16.09 -8.28 6.19
CA GLY A 96 15.65 -9.67 6.29
C GLY A 96 14.47 -9.98 5.35
N VAL A 97 13.47 -9.11 5.27
CA VAL A 97 12.34 -9.22 4.35
C VAL A 97 12.81 -9.18 2.89
N LEU A 98 13.67 -8.22 2.53
CA LEU A 98 14.18 -8.10 1.17
C LEU A 98 15.01 -9.32 0.75
N ALA A 99 15.87 -9.81 1.64
CA ALA A 99 16.66 -11.02 1.41
C ALA A 99 15.75 -12.25 1.26
N PHE A 100 14.78 -12.42 2.16
CA PHE A 100 13.82 -13.52 2.12
C PHE A 100 12.99 -13.51 0.83
N PHE A 101 12.47 -12.36 0.43
CA PHE A 101 11.68 -12.24 -0.79
C PHE A 101 12.51 -12.50 -2.04
N THR A 102 13.76 -12.03 -2.05
CA THR A 102 14.68 -12.31 -3.15
C THR A 102 15.02 -13.80 -3.24
N GLY A 103 15.19 -14.47 -2.10
CA GLY A 103 15.40 -15.92 -2.05
C GLY A 103 14.19 -16.74 -2.49
N VAL A 104 12.98 -16.34 -2.10
CA VAL A 104 11.74 -17.08 -2.41
C VAL A 104 11.20 -16.75 -3.81
N LEU A 105 11.16 -15.48 -4.21
CA LEU A 105 10.54 -15.03 -5.45
C LEU A 105 11.56 -14.88 -6.61
N GLY A 106 12.86 -14.94 -6.31
CA GLY A 106 13.95 -14.75 -7.27
C GLY A 106 14.34 -13.28 -7.47
N PRO A 107 15.46 -13.03 -8.16
CA PRO A 107 15.92 -11.67 -8.46
C PRO A 107 14.90 -10.94 -9.37
N GLY A 108 14.70 -9.63 -9.12
CA GLY A 108 13.80 -8.81 -9.92
C GLY A 108 12.30 -8.98 -9.62
N TRP A 109 11.92 -9.75 -8.59
CA TRP A 109 10.52 -10.00 -8.23
C TRP A 109 9.68 -8.72 -8.12
N MET A 110 10.25 -7.61 -7.65
CA MET A 110 9.56 -6.32 -7.49
C MET A 110 9.02 -5.72 -8.80
N ARG A 111 9.56 -6.14 -9.94
CA ARG A 111 9.19 -5.66 -11.27
C ARG A 111 8.68 -6.79 -12.17
N SER A 112 8.35 -7.95 -11.59
CA SER A 112 7.92 -9.12 -12.37
C SER A 112 6.58 -8.90 -13.07
N THR A 113 5.68 -8.10 -12.49
CA THR A 113 4.40 -7.69 -13.07
C THR A 113 4.02 -6.28 -12.63
N LEU A 114 3.07 -5.65 -13.33
CA LEU A 114 2.53 -4.35 -12.94
C LEU A 114 1.89 -4.40 -11.54
N ALA A 115 1.15 -5.48 -11.25
CA ALA A 115 0.53 -5.70 -9.95
C ALA A 115 1.58 -5.74 -8.82
N MET A 116 2.68 -6.49 -9.00
CA MET A 116 3.73 -6.59 -8.00
C MET A 116 4.45 -5.25 -7.80
N ASN A 117 4.72 -4.53 -8.90
CA ASN A 117 5.31 -3.21 -8.82
C ASN A 117 4.43 -2.24 -8.01
N LEU A 118 3.11 -2.30 -8.21
CA LEU A 118 2.16 -1.48 -7.50
C LEU A 118 2.13 -1.84 -6.00
N VAL A 119 2.08 -3.14 -5.67
CA VAL A 119 2.16 -3.62 -4.27
C VAL A 119 3.43 -3.09 -3.60
N VAL A 120 4.60 -3.22 -4.24
CA VAL A 120 5.87 -2.72 -3.70
C VAL A 120 5.83 -1.21 -3.47
N LYS A 121 5.24 -0.43 -4.37
CA LYS A 121 5.07 1.02 -4.19
C LYS A 121 4.20 1.34 -2.98
N PHE A 122 3.07 0.66 -2.81
CA PHE A 122 2.21 0.86 -1.65
C PHE A 122 2.91 0.53 -0.33
N TRP A 123 3.65 -0.57 -0.27
CA TRP A 123 4.47 -0.93 0.88
C TRP A 123 5.58 0.10 1.14
N THR A 124 6.26 0.56 0.10
CA THR A 124 7.31 1.59 0.22
C THR A 124 6.73 2.88 0.77
N THR A 125 5.59 3.34 0.27
CA THR A 125 4.88 4.51 0.78
C THR A 125 4.49 4.33 2.25
N PHE A 126 3.94 3.16 2.60
CA PHE A 126 3.60 2.82 3.98
C PHE A 126 4.83 2.90 4.91
N LEU A 127 5.99 2.39 4.49
CA LEU A 127 7.24 2.45 5.27
C LEU A 127 7.73 3.89 5.44
N ILE A 128 7.72 4.70 4.38
CA ILE A 128 8.10 6.12 4.43
C ILE A 128 7.22 6.89 5.42
N LEU A 129 5.90 6.71 5.33
CA LEU A 129 4.95 7.36 6.23
C LEU A 129 5.11 6.89 7.68
N SER A 130 5.34 5.59 7.88
CA SER A 130 5.58 5.01 9.21
C SER A 130 6.84 5.59 9.85
N PHE A 131 7.93 5.70 9.09
CA PHE A 131 9.17 6.31 9.57
C PHE A 131 9.00 7.80 9.86
N SER A 132 8.26 8.50 9.00
CA SER A 132 7.94 9.91 9.20
C SER A 132 7.17 10.12 10.51
N ALA A 133 6.19 9.28 10.82
CA ALA A 133 5.44 9.35 12.08
C ALA A 133 6.33 9.12 13.31
N VAL A 134 7.23 8.12 13.28
CA VAL A 134 8.20 7.87 14.37
C VAL A 134 9.14 9.04 14.56
N THR A 135 9.66 9.58 13.46
CA THR A 135 10.62 10.70 13.47
C THR A 135 9.96 11.97 14.00
N LEU A 136 8.74 12.28 13.53
CA LEU A 136 7.96 13.42 14.02
C LEU A 136 7.64 13.29 15.51
N ASN A 137 7.21 12.10 15.96
CA ASN A 137 6.97 11.87 17.39
C ASN A 137 8.25 12.11 18.21
N SER A 138 9.40 11.61 17.74
CA SER A 138 10.70 11.81 18.40
C SER A 138 11.08 13.29 18.50
N PHE A 139 10.84 14.08 17.44
CA PHE A 139 11.15 15.52 17.45
C PHE A 139 10.17 16.37 18.27
N THR A 140 8.92 15.93 18.44
CA THR A 140 7.95 16.66 19.26
C THR A 140 8.22 16.60 20.76
N GLY A 141 9.08 15.67 21.22
CA GLY A 141 9.41 15.54 22.64
C GLY A 141 8.24 15.07 23.53
N PHE A 142 7.12 14.64 22.93
CA PHE A 142 6.02 14.05 23.69
C PHE A 142 6.43 12.69 24.25
N GLU A 143 6.24 12.48 25.56
CA GLU A 143 6.45 11.18 26.21
C GLU A 143 5.50 10.10 25.68
N LEU A 144 4.33 10.52 25.17
CA LEU A 144 3.35 9.61 24.60
C LEU A 144 3.75 9.24 23.16
N ALA A 145 4.03 7.95 22.95
CA ALA A 145 4.35 7.35 21.66
C ALA A 145 3.12 7.25 20.73
N TRP A 146 2.53 8.39 20.35
CA TRP A 146 1.32 8.50 19.53
C TRP A 146 1.48 7.91 18.12
N TYR A 147 2.71 7.70 17.65
CA TYR A 147 2.97 7.04 16.36
C TYR A 147 2.52 5.57 16.37
N LYS A 148 2.55 4.89 17.53
CA LYS A 148 2.18 3.47 17.66
C LYS A 148 0.76 3.18 17.17
N PRO A 149 -0.30 3.90 17.62
CA PRO A 149 -1.65 3.69 17.08
C PRO A 149 -1.80 4.17 15.62
N ILE A 150 -1.03 5.17 15.17
CA ILE A 150 -1.04 5.61 13.76
C ILE A 150 -0.59 4.52 12.80
N TRP A 151 0.32 3.65 13.22
CA TRP A 151 0.70 2.47 12.43
C TRP A 151 -0.51 1.58 12.10
N GLY A 152 -1.49 1.46 13.01
CA GLY A 152 -2.76 0.79 12.74
C GLY A 152 -3.52 1.46 11.60
N THR A 153 -3.66 2.79 11.63
CA THR A 153 -4.33 3.57 10.57
C THR A 153 -3.62 3.47 9.22
N LEU A 154 -2.28 3.56 9.20
CA LEU A 154 -1.50 3.39 7.98
C LEU A 154 -1.67 1.98 7.40
N SER A 155 -1.72 0.96 8.25
CA SER A 155 -1.95 -0.44 7.85
C SER A 155 -3.35 -0.64 7.28
N THR A 156 -4.38 -0.05 7.91
CA THR A 156 -5.75 -0.02 7.38
C THR A 156 -5.78 0.60 6.00
N PHE A 157 -5.15 1.75 5.80
CA PHE A 157 -5.11 2.42 4.51
C PHE A 157 -4.43 1.57 3.43
N LEU A 158 -3.28 0.97 3.76
CA LEU A 158 -2.56 0.06 2.87
C LEU A 158 -3.45 -1.10 2.42
N LEU A 159 -4.08 -1.81 3.38
CA LEU A 159 -4.91 -2.97 3.09
C LEU A 159 -6.23 -2.60 2.39
N ALA A 160 -6.85 -1.48 2.74
CA ALA A 160 -8.03 -0.97 2.06
C ALA A 160 -7.71 -0.61 0.59
N SER A 161 -6.54 -0.02 0.34
CA SER A 161 -6.06 0.25 -1.02
C SER A 161 -5.84 -1.05 -1.80
N MET A 162 -5.25 -2.07 -1.18
CA MET A 162 -5.13 -3.41 -1.78
C MET A 162 -6.51 -4.03 -2.05
N ALA A 163 -7.52 -3.76 -1.21
CA ALA A 163 -8.87 -4.27 -1.39
C ALA A 163 -9.56 -3.70 -2.62
N TRP A 164 -9.41 -2.39 -2.80
CA TRP A 164 -9.92 -1.67 -3.95
C TRP A 164 -9.22 -2.12 -5.25
N LEU A 165 -7.90 -2.34 -5.21
CA LEU A 165 -7.10 -2.71 -6.39
C LEU A 165 -7.20 -4.18 -6.78
N PHE A 166 -7.19 -5.11 -5.82
CA PHE A 166 -6.99 -6.53 -6.13
C PHE A 166 -8.20 -7.39 -5.79
N THR A 167 -8.65 -7.39 -4.52
CA THR A 167 -9.82 -8.17 -4.10
C THR A 167 -10.48 -7.56 -2.86
N PRO A 168 -11.83 -7.42 -2.81
CA PRO A 168 -12.53 -6.88 -1.65
C PRO A 168 -12.21 -7.59 -0.33
N TRP A 169 -11.70 -8.82 -0.38
CA TRP A 169 -11.35 -9.60 0.81
C TRP A 169 -10.26 -8.94 1.67
N PHE A 170 -9.36 -8.13 1.10
CA PHE A 170 -8.39 -7.36 1.88
C PHE A 170 -9.05 -6.32 2.82
N PHE A 171 -10.36 -6.08 2.70
CA PHE A 171 -11.10 -5.25 3.64
C PHE A 171 -11.18 -5.86 5.04
N VAL A 172 -11.19 -7.19 5.15
CA VAL A 172 -11.20 -7.90 6.45
C VAL A 172 -9.94 -7.55 7.28
N PRO A 173 -8.71 -7.74 6.77
CA PRO A 173 -7.52 -7.34 7.51
C PRO A 173 -7.41 -5.80 7.63
N ALA A 174 -8.01 -5.00 6.73
CA ALA A 174 -8.03 -3.55 6.89
C ALA A 174 -8.83 -3.10 8.14
N VAL A 175 -10.03 -3.67 8.33
CA VAL A 175 -10.86 -3.45 9.54
C VAL A 175 -10.15 -3.98 10.79
N GLN A 176 -9.52 -5.16 10.68
CA GLN A 176 -8.71 -5.71 11.77
C GLN A 176 -7.61 -4.73 12.19
N MET A 177 -6.85 -4.14 11.26
CA MET A 177 -5.79 -3.18 11.58
C MET A 177 -6.30 -1.87 12.21
N TRP A 178 -7.53 -1.48 11.88
CA TRP A 178 -8.17 -0.33 12.51
C TRP A 178 -8.47 -0.65 13.99
N LEU A 179 -9.02 -1.84 14.26
CA LEU A 179 -9.21 -2.34 15.62
C LEU A 179 -7.89 -2.50 16.36
N THR A 180 -6.82 -2.94 15.70
CA THR A 180 -5.46 -3.00 16.25
C THR A 180 -5.01 -1.62 16.74
N GLY A 181 -5.22 -0.56 15.95
CA GLY A 181 -4.91 0.81 16.36
C GLY A 181 -5.67 1.24 17.62
N LEU A 182 -6.97 0.93 17.71
CA LEU A 182 -7.77 1.19 18.91
C LEU A 182 -7.28 0.39 20.13
N LEU A 183 -6.92 -0.88 19.91
CA LEU A 183 -6.42 -1.75 20.97
C LEU A 183 -5.08 -1.24 21.53
N ILE A 184 -4.19 -0.74 20.66
CA ILE A 184 -2.92 -0.12 21.05
C ILE A 184 -3.14 1.11 21.93
N VAL A 185 -4.17 1.93 21.66
CA VAL A 185 -4.51 3.07 22.51
C VAL A 185 -4.89 2.62 23.93
N ASN A 186 -5.59 1.49 24.05
CA ASN A 186 -6.03 0.97 25.35
C ASN A 186 -4.94 0.15 26.07
N LEU A 187 -3.98 -0.42 25.34
CA LEU A 187 -2.89 -1.26 25.86
C LEU A 187 -1.52 -0.82 25.29
N PRO A 188 -1.05 0.41 25.60
CA PRO A 188 0.11 1.02 24.97
C PRO A 188 1.44 0.30 25.24
N ASP A 189 1.54 -0.40 26.37
CA ASP A 189 2.74 -1.17 26.75
C ASP A 189 2.89 -2.46 25.96
N TYR A 190 1.80 -2.97 25.40
CA TYR A 190 1.80 -4.18 24.57
C TYR A 190 1.74 -3.84 23.07
N ALA A 191 1.97 -2.58 22.70
CA ALA A 191 1.73 -2.10 21.35
C ALA A 191 2.52 -2.86 20.29
N PHE A 192 3.80 -3.18 20.53
CA PHE A 192 4.62 -3.92 19.59
C PHE A 192 4.10 -5.35 19.41
N LEU A 193 3.76 -6.03 20.51
CA LEU A 193 3.18 -7.38 20.47
C LEU A 193 1.85 -7.41 19.73
N ILE A 194 0.91 -6.51 20.10
CA ILE A 194 -0.41 -6.40 19.49
C ILE A 194 -0.28 -6.18 17.98
N TYR A 195 0.60 -5.27 17.58
CA TYR A 195 0.81 -4.93 16.19
C TYR A 195 1.48 -6.06 15.39
N GLY A 196 2.51 -6.70 15.95
CA GLY A 196 3.19 -7.84 15.34
C GLY A 196 2.27 -9.04 15.13
N VAL A 197 1.49 -9.41 16.15
CA VAL A 197 0.48 -10.48 16.04
C VAL A 197 -0.59 -10.12 15.00
N SER A 198 -1.03 -8.86 14.98
CA SER A 198 -2.03 -8.39 14.01
C SER A 198 -1.53 -8.51 12.56
N TRP A 199 -0.27 -8.15 12.30
CA TRP A 199 0.34 -8.34 10.98
C TRP A 199 0.52 -9.80 10.61
N TRP A 200 0.92 -10.63 11.57
CA TRP A 200 1.04 -12.08 11.37
C TRP A 200 -0.30 -12.71 10.97
N ILE A 201 -1.38 -12.43 11.71
CA ILE A 201 -2.73 -12.92 11.41
C ILE A 201 -3.16 -12.45 10.01
N ALA A 202 -2.99 -11.17 9.70
CA ALA A 202 -3.36 -10.61 8.41
C ALA A 202 -2.62 -11.30 7.25
N LEU A 203 -1.29 -11.37 7.31
CA LEU A 203 -0.46 -11.90 6.24
C LEU A 203 -0.61 -13.40 6.05
N VAL A 204 -0.63 -14.17 7.14
CA VAL A 204 -0.88 -15.62 7.09
C VAL A 204 -2.30 -15.90 6.62
N GLY A 205 -3.29 -15.13 7.06
CA GLY A 205 -4.67 -15.23 6.58
C GLY A 205 -4.77 -14.99 5.08
N ILE A 206 -4.13 -13.94 4.56
CA ILE A 206 -4.04 -13.67 3.12
C ILE A 206 -3.36 -14.84 2.40
N ALA A 207 -2.23 -15.33 2.91
CA ALA A 207 -1.48 -16.45 2.33
C ALA A 207 -2.34 -17.71 2.21
N ILE A 208 -3.02 -18.11 3.29
CA ILE A 208 -3.92 -19.27 3.31
C ILE A 208 -5.04 -19.10 2.28
N ARG A 209 -5.67 -17.92 2.24
CA ARG A 209 -6.77 -17.64 1.31
C ARG A 209 -6.31 -17.66 -0.15
N MET A 210 -5.12 -17.14 -0.44
CA MET A 210 -4.49 -17.23 -1.75
C MET A 210 -4.24 -18.69 -2.12
N ARG A 211 -3.64 -19.47 -1.22
CA ARG A 211 -3.38 -20.90 -1.43
C ARG A 211 -4.66 -21.69 -1.70
N GLN A 212 -5.72 -21.46 -0.94
CA GLN A 212 -7.03 -22.09 -1.17
C GLN A 212 -7.61 -21.73 -2.54
N SER A 213 -7.41 -20.49 -3.00
CA SER A 213 -7.84 -20.07 -4.35
C SER A 213 -7.03 -20.76 -5.44
N ASP A 214 -5.74 -20.95 -5.21
CA ASP A 214 -4.83 -21.63 -6.14
C ASP A 214 -5.19 -23.10 -6.32
N LEU A 215 -5.47 -23.79 -5.21
CA LEU A 215 -5.94 -25.17 -5.23
C LEU A 215 -7.26 -25.31 -5.99
N ARG A 216 -8.20 -24.36 -5.82
CA ARG A 216 -9.46 -24.35 -6.58
C ARG A 216 -9.27 -24.08 -8.08
N ARG A 217 -8.14 -23.50 -8.47
CA ARG A 217 -7.77 -23.19 -9.87
C ARG A 217 -6.84 -24.23 -10.49
N GLY A 218 -6.44 -25.25 -9.74
CA GLY A 218 -5.48 -26.27 -10.20
C GLY A 218 -4.04 -25.77 -10.30
N ILE A 219 -3.67 -24.68 -9.62
CA ILE A 219 -2.30 -24.17 -9.62
C ILE A 219 -1.48 -24.97 -8.58
N PRO A 220 -0.42 -25.69 -8.99
CA PRO A 220 0.40 -26.51 -8.08
C PRO A 220 1.13 -25.65 -7.03
N GLY A 221 1.59 -26.28 -5.95
CA GLY A 221 2.44 -25.63 -4.96
C GLY A 221 3.84 -25.34 -5.49
N PRO A 222 4.60 -24.47 -4.78
CA PRO A 222 6.03 -24.47 -4.96
C PRO A 222 6.58 -25.84 -4.53
N ASP A 223 7.38 -26.45 -5.41
CA ASP A 223 8.18 -27.64 -5.13
C ASP A 223 9.28 -27.35 -4.09
#